data_AF-A0A1X9YK56-F1
#
_entry.id   AF-A0A1X9YK56-F1
#
_cell.length_a   1.000
_cell.length_b   1.000
_cell.length_c   1.000
_cell.angle_alpha   90.00
_cell.angle_beta   90.00
_cell.angle_gamma   90.00
#
_symmetry.space_group_name_H-M   'P 1'
#
loop_
_entity.id
_entity.type
_entity.pdbx_description
1 polymer ?
#
loop_
_entity_poly.entity_id
_entity_poly.type
_entity_poly.pdbx_seq_one_letter_code
_entity_poly.pdbx_strand_id
1 'polypeptide(L)'
;MLVEWMAKARSWTWGDVFQAALYVALAPVALPVALVVRLTERPMDRTPEEVVHYLHARLTGETDNWDWDDFIAIRIADRELEDIRVKAAALPLPLGAEGVMELRFLLARAERACRRSHPERFDS
;
A
#
# COMPACT_ATOMS: atom_id res chain seq x y z
N MET A 1 1.75 38.72 -16.41
CA MET A 1 2.83 37.83 -15.96
C MET A 1 3.66 38.41 -14.81
N LEU A 2 4.36 39.55 -14.94
CA LEU A 2 5.17 40.10 -13.84
C LEU A 2 4.37 40.52 -12.58
N VAL A 3 3.14 41.00 -12.76
CA VAL A 3 2.27 41.49 -11.66
C VAL A 3 1.71 40.34 -10.81
N GLU A 4 1.40 39.17 -11.41
CA GLU A 4 0.96 37.97 -10.67
C GLU A 4 2.06 37.39 -9.78
N TRP A 5 3.31 37.41 -10.26
CA TRP A 5 4.46 36.94 -9.48
C TRP A 5 4.74 37.85 -8.26
N MET A 6 4.57 39.17 -8.41
CA MET A 6 4.73 40.10 -7.29
C MET A 6 3.58 39.99 -6.28
N ALA A 7 2.35 39.70 -6.71
CA ALA A 7 1.22 39.48 -5.81
C ALA A 7 1.41 38.22 -4.95
N LYS A 8 1.98 37.15 -5.52
CA LYS A 8 2.27 35.89 -4.81
C LYS A 8 3.43 36.01 -3.82
N ALA A 9 4.44 36.84 -4.11
CA ALA A 9 5.53 37.13 -3.17
C ALA A 9 5.07 37.91 -1.93
N ARG A 10 3.96 38.66 -2.04
CA ARG A 10 3.39 39.49 -0.96
C ARG A 10 2.33 38.78 -0.12
N SER A 11 1.89 37.58 -0.50
CA SER A 11 0.91 36.79 0.27
C SER A 11 1.55 35.76 1.19
N TRP A 12 2.89 35.71 1.27
CA TRP A 12 3.56 34.78 2.17
C TRP A 12 3.35 35.20 3.61
N THR A 13 2.60 34.39 4.32
CA THR A 13 2.40 34.56 5.75
C THR A 13 3.67 34.11 6.47
N TRP A 14 3.89 34.62 7.68
CA TRP A 14 4.97 34.11 8.53
C TRP A 14 4.90 32.59 8.72
N GLY A 15 3.69 32.01 8.70
CA GLY A 15 3.49 30.56 8.75
C GLY A 15 4.11 29.81 7.57
N ASP A 16 4.03 30.36 6.36
CA ASP A 16 4.62 29.75 5.16
C ASP A 16 6.16 29.75 5.22
N VAL A 17 6.73 30.84 5.75
CA VAL A 17 8.19 30.95 5.96
C VAL A 17 8.66 29.94 7.00
N PHE A 18 7.95 29.81 8.12
CA PHE A 18 8.26 28.81 9.16
C PHE A 18 8.14 27.37 8.61
N GLN A 19 7.11 27.07 7.83
CA GLN A 19 6.97 25.75 7.21
C GLN A 19 8.09 25.47 6.20
N ALA A 20 8.44 26.43 5.34
CA ALA A 20 9.55 26.27 4.40
C ALA A 20 10.88 26.02 5.11
N ALA A 21 11.17 26.77 6.18
CA ALA A 21 12.36 26.56 7.00
C ALA A 21 12.37 25.18 7.66
N LEU A 22 11.23 24.71 8.16
CA LEU A 22 11.08 23.38 8.73
C LEU A 22 11.34 22.27 7.70
N TYR A 23 10.79 22.39 6.48
CA TYR A 23 11.04 21.42 5.41
C TYR A 23 12.52 21.37 5.01
N VAL A 24 13.17 22.53 4.89
CA VAL A 24 14.61 22.59 4.57
C VAL A 24 15.45 21.96 5.69
N ALA A 25 15.08 22.17 6.95
CA ALA A 25 15.77 21.57 8.09
C ALA A 25 15.58 20.04 8.18
N LEU A 26 14.37 19.54 7.89
CA LEU A 26 14.04 18.11 8.00
C LEU A 26 14.43 17.30 6.76
N ALA A 27 14.43 17.89 5.56
CA ALA A 27 14.78 17.23 4.30
C ALA A 27 16.09 16.43 4.31
N PRO A 28 17.23 16.95 4.83
CA PRO A 28 18.49 16.21 4.84
C PRO A 28 18.48 14.98 5.76
N VAL A 29 17.53 14.88 6.70
CA VAL A 29 17.34 13.68 7.54
C VAL A 29 16.30 12.75 6.93
N ALA A 30 15.19 13.30 6.41
CA ALA A 30 14.11 12.52 5.82
C ALA A 30 14.57 11.75 4.57
N LEU A 31 15.42 12.35 3.74
CA LEU A 31 15.91 11.74 2.50
C LEU A 31 16.75 10.45 2.75
N PRO A 32 17.81 10.45 3.59
CA PRO A 32 18.58 9.24 3.86
C PRO A 32 17.75 8.20 4.61
N VAL A 33 16.86 8.58 5.53
CA VAL A 33 15.96 7.64 6.21
C VAL A 33 15.06 6.94 5.20
N ALA A 34 14.41 7.68 4.29
CA ALA A 34 13.57 7.12 3.24
C ALA A 34 14.35 6.19 2.31
N LEU A 35 15.60 6.53 1.98
CA LEU A 35 16.50 5.70 1.18
C LEU A 35 16.88 4.39 1.88
N VAL A 36 17.27 4.46 3.16
CA VAL A 36 17.61 3.28 3.95
C VAL A 36 16.41 2.34 4.02
N VAL A 37 15.24 2.86 4.42
CA VAL A 37 14.00 2.06 4.49
C VAL A 37 13.73 1.37 3.16
N ARG A 38 13.72 2.12 2.04
CA ARG A 38 13.50 1.52 0.72
C ARG A 38 14.54 0.49 0.28
N LEU A 39 15.80 0.66 0.69
CA LEU A 39 16.89 -0.26 0.32
C LEU A 39 16.90 -1.51 1.20
N THR A 40 16.47 -1.40 2.46
CA THR A 40 16.46 -2.50 3.43
C THR A 40 15.16 -3.29 3.45
N GLU A 41 14.06 -2.75 2.92
CA GLU A 41 12.83 -3.49 2.71
C GLU A 41 13.08 -4.64 1.72
N ARG A 42 13.37 -5.82 2.26
CA ARG A 42 13.42 -7.05 1.47
C ARG A 42 11.98 -7.42 1.13
N PRO A 43 11.61 -7.44 -0.17
CA PRO A 43 10.29 -7.92 -0.54
C PRO A 43 10.17 -9.38 -0.13
N MET A 44 9.05 -9.74 0.49
CA MET A 44 8.82 -11.10 0.95
C MET A 44 8.30 -11.96 -0.19
N ASP A 45 8.87 -13.15 -0.33
CA ASP A 45 8.37 -14.17 -1.24
C ASP A 45 7.15 -14.83 -0.61
N ARG A 46 5.97 -14.28 -0.91
CA ARG A 46 4.67 -14.87 -0.55
C ARG A 46 4.05 -15.56 -1.76
N THR A 47 3.38 -16.68 -1.52
CA THR A 47 2.69 -17.41 -2.60
C THR A 47 1.27 -16.85 -2.82
N PRO A 48 0.67 -17.05 -4.00
CA PRO A 48 -0.71 -16.63 -4.27
C PRO A 48 -1.72 -17.25 -3.29
N GLU A 49 -1.47 -18.47 -2.81
CA GLU A 49 -2.33 -19.19 -1.85
C GLU A 49 -2.36 -18.49 -0.50
N GLU A 50 -1.21 -18.00 -0.03
CA GLU A 50 -1.13 -17.22 1.21
C GLU A 50 -1.91 -15.91 1.07
N VAL A 51 -1.79 -15.22 -0.07
CA VAL A 51 -2.56 -14.00 -0.32
C VAL A 51 -4.07 -14.29 -0.34
N VAL A 52 -4.50 -15.37 -1.00
CA VAL A 52 -5.90 -15.83 -0.97
C VAL A 52 -6.37 -16.08 0.46
N HIS A 53 -5.54 -16.74 1.27
CA HIS A 53 -5.85 -17.02 2.67
C HIS A 53 -6.11 -15.74 3.47
N TYR A 54 -5.22 -14.75 3.39
CA TYR A 54 -5.41 -13.47 4.10
C TYR A 54 -6.67 -12.72 3.64
N LEU A 55 -6.93 -12.65 2.34
CA LEU A 55 -8.10 -11.96 1.79
C LEU A 55 -9.41 -12.67 2.17
N HIS A 56 -9.41 -14.00 2.14
CA HIS A 56 -10.56 -14.81 2.53
C HIS A 56 -10.84 -14.69 4.04
N ALA A 57 -9.81 -14.85 4.87
CA ALA A 57 -9.94 -14.77 6.32
C ALA A 57 -10.41 -13.37 6.77
N ARG A 58 -10.03 -12.30 6.03
CA ARG A 58 -10.57 -10.96 6.28
C ARG A 58 -12.06 -10.82 5.91
N LEU A 59 -12.51 -11.51 4.87
CA LEU A 59 -13.92 -11.54 4.46
C LEU A 59 -14.80 -12.35 5.41
N THR A 60 -14.29 -13.48 5.92
CA THR A 60 -15.00 -14.33 6.87
C THR A 60 -14.95 -13.80 8.30
N GLY A 61 -14.06 -12.85 8.58
CA GLY A 61 -13.82 -12.32 9.92
C GLY A 61 -13.01 -13.29 10.80
N GLU A 62 -12.36 -14.27 10.19
CA GLU A 62 -11.52 -15.28 10.85
C GLU A 62 -10.09 -14.77 11.11
N THR A 63 -9.69 -13.66 10.48
CA THR A 63 -8.40 -13.01 10.73
C THR A 63 -8.43 -12.19 12.02
N ASP A 64 -7.52 -12.50 12.94
CA ASP A 64 -7.09 -11.60 14.00
C ASP A 64 -6.44 -10.35 13.40
N ASN A 65 -6.75 -9.16 13.93
CA ASN A 65 -6.31 -7.89 13.33
C ASN A 65 -4.79 -7.81 13.12
N TRP A 66 -4.00 -8.52 13.93
CA TRP A 66 -2.54 -8.60 13.81
C TRP A 66 -2.09 -9.25 12.49
N ASP A 67 -2.73 -10.34 12.06
CA ASP A 67 -2.41 -11.03 10.81
C ASP A 67 -2.72 -10.16 9.58
N TRP A 68 -3.79 -9.36 9.65
CA TRP A 68 -4.13 -8.42 8.59
C TRP A 68 -3.11 -7.28 8.50
N ASP A 69 -2.71 -6.71 9.63
CA ASP A 69 -1.71 -5.64 9.70
C ASP A 69 -0.35 -6.12 9.19
N ASP A 70 0.07 -7.35 9.55
CA ASP A 70 1.30 -7.97 9.05
C ASP A 70 1.27 -8.27 7.55
N PHE A 71 0.09 -8.63 7.02
CA PHE A 71 -0.11 -8.80 5.59
C PHE A 71 0.09 -7.48 4.83
N ILE A 72 -0.58 -6.40 5.26
CA ILE A 72 -0.52 -5.12 4.57
C ILE A 72 0.78 -4.34 4.83
N ALA A 73 1.50 -4.61 5.91
CA ALA A 73 2.74 -3.89 6.23
C ALA A 73 3.93 -4.31 5.36
N ILE A 74 3.98 -5.57 4.91
CA ILE A 74 5.16 -6.13 4.24
C ILE A 74 4.94 -6.21 2.73
N ARG A 75 5.87 -5.61 1.97
CA ARG A 75 5.90 -5.66 0.51
C ARG A 75 6.09 -7.09 0.00
N ILE A 76 5.34 -7.47 -1.03
CA ILE A 76 5.45 -8.76 -1.71
C ILE A 76 6.37 -8.64 -2.93
N ALA A 77 7.18 -9.67 -3.20
CA ALA A 77 8.11 -9.69 -4.34
C ALA A 77 7.40 -9.78 -5.69
N ASP A 78 6.36 -10.61 -5.78
CA ASP A 78 5.52 -10.72 -6.98
C ASP A 78 4.74 -9.42 -7.22
N ARG A 79 4.91 -8.85 -8.41
CA ARG A 79 4.32 -7.54 -8.77
C ARG A 79 2.79 -7.56 -8.78
N GLU A 80 2.17 -8.68 -9.16
CA GLU A 80 0.73 -8.79 -9.24
C GLU A 80 0.11 -8.97 -7.84
N LEU A 81 0.72 -9.80 -7.00
CA LEU A 81 0.34 -9.97 -5.61
C LEU A 81 0.55 -8.67 -4.81
N GLU A 82 1.62 -7.93 -5.10
CA GLU A 82 1.88 -6.63 -4.50
C GLU A 82 0.81 -5.59 -4.87
N ASP A 83 0.36 -5.55 -6.13
CA ASP A 83 -0.77 -4.67 -6.54
C ASP A 83 -2.07 -5.04 -5.80
N ILE A 84 -2.29 -6.33 -5.56
CA ILE A 84 -3.42 -6.81 -4.76
C ILE A 84 -3.30 -6.34 -3.30
N ARG A 85 -2.12 -6.51 -2.68
CA ARG A 85 -1.84 -6.07 -1.31
C ARG A 85 -2.03 -4.56 -1.15
N VAL A 86 -1.47 -3.76 -2.06
CA VAL A 86 -1.60 -2.28 -2.03
C VAL A 86 -3.07 -1.86 -2.09
N LYS A 87 -3.86 -2.48 -2.96
CA LYS A 87 -5.30 -2.18 -3.06
C LYS A 87 -6.06 -2.62 -1.80
N ALA A 88 -5.73 -3.78 -1.25
CA ALA A 88 -6.30 -4.26 -0.01
C ALA A 88 -5.98 -3.32 1.18
N ALA A 89 -4.75 -2.81 1.25
CA ALA A 89 -4.31 -1.87 2.28
C ALA A 89 -4.99 -0.49 2.18
N ALA A 90 -5.45 -0.11 0.99
CA ALA A 90 -6.16 1.16 0.78
C ALA A 90 -7.65 1.10 1.17
N LEU A 91 -8.18 -0.08 1.48
CA LEU A 91 -9.58 -0.23 1.88
C LEU A 91 -9.82 0.38 3.27
N PRO A 92 -10.84 1.24 3.43
CA PRO A 92 -11.17 1.80 4.74
C PRO A 92 -11.69 0.71 5.67
N LEU A 93 -11.18 0.69 6.90
CA LEU A 93 -11.64 -0.17 7.97
C LEU A 93 -12.50 0.64 8.97
N PRO A 94 -13.66 0.12 9.44
CA PRO A 94 -14.26 -1.18 9.11
C PRO A 94 -14.79 -1.24 7.67
N LEU A 95 -14.75 -2.44 7.08
CA LEU A 95 -15.16 -2.65 5.68
C LEU A 95 -16.66 -2.35 5.50
N GLY A 96 -16.99 -1.34 4.69
CA GLY A 96 -18.34 -1.11 4.20
C GLY A 96 -18.71 -2.08 3.07
N ALA A 97 -19.96 -2.02 2.60
CA ALA A 97 -20.44 -2.88 1.50
C ALA A 97 -19.59 -2.79 0.23
N GLU A 98 -19.13 -1.58 -0.12
CA GLU A 98 -18.22 -1.34 -1.23
C GLU A 98 -16.84 -1.98 -0.98
N GLY A 99 -16.29 -1.84 0.23
CA GLY A 99 -15.03 -2.44 0.61
C GLY A 99 -15.06 -3.98 0.56
N VAL A 100 -16.18 -4.59 0.95
CA VAL A 100 -16.39 -6.04 0.81
C VAL A 100 -16.43 -6.48 -0.65
N MET A 101 -17.07 -5.70 -1.52
CA MET A 101 -17.13 -5.99 -2.95
C MET A 101 -15.75 -5.90 -3.60
N GLU A 102 -14.99 -4.83 -3.29
CA GLU A 102 -13.63 -4.66 -3.78
C GLU A 102 -12.71 -5.77 -3.26
N LEU A 103 -12.83 -6.14 -1.97
CA LEU A 103 -12.04 -7.22 -1.40
C LEU A 103 -12.34 -8.58 -2.06
N ARG A 104 -13.60 -8.84 -2.43
CA ARG A 104 -13.97 -10.03 -3.24
C ARG A 104 -13.39 -10.00 -4.64
N PHE A 105 -13.34 -8.83 -5.27
CA PHE A 105 -12.69 -8.67 -6.57
C PHE A 105 -11.18 -8.98 -6.49
N LEU A 106 -10.52 -8.48 -5.44
CA LEU A 106 -9.12 -8.78 -5.17
C LEU A 106 -8.88 -10.27 -4.89
N LEU A 107 -9.75 -10.91 -4.12
CA LEU A 107 -9.70 -12.36 -3.87
C LEU A 107 -9.78 -13.16 -5.18
N ALA A 108 -10.76 -12.87 -6.04
CA ALA A 108 -10.91 -13.55 -7.33
C ALA A 108 -9.68 -13.37 -8.23
N ARG A 109 -8.98 -12.23 -8.13
CA ARG A 109 -7.73 -11.98 -8.85
C ARG A 109 -6.57 -12.80 -8.27
N ALA A 110 -6.45 -12.89 -6.95
CA ALA A 110 -5.46 -13.73 -6.29
C ALA A 110 -5.65 -15.22 -6.63
N GLU A 111 -6.89 -15.71 -6.67
CA GLU A 111 -7.21 -17.08 -7.10
C GLU A 111 -6.82 -17.36 -8.56
N ARG A 112 -6.95 -16.37 -9.45
CA ARG A 112 -6.46 -16.49 -10.84
C ARG A 112 -4.94 -16.56 -10.90
N ALA A 113 -4.23 -15.88 -10.01
CA ALA A 113 -2.78 -16.00 -9.89
C ALA A 113 -2.38 -17.40 -9.40
N CYS A 114 -3.05 -17.91 -8.36
CA CYS A 114 -2.90 -19.29 -7.86
C CYS A 114 -3.08 -20.36 -8.95
N ARG A 115 -4.10 -20.20 -9.82
CA ARG A 115 -4.28 -21.13 -10.95
C ARG A 115 -3.14 -21.11 -11.97
N ARG A 116 -2.47 -19.97 -12.15
CA ARG A 116 -1.33 -19.87 -13.07
C ARG A 116 -0.03 -20.42 -12.49
N SER A 117 0.14 -20.36 -11.17
CA SER A 117 1.30 -20.95 -10.50
C SER A 117 1.25 -22.48 -10.43
N HIS A 118 0.07 -23.09 -10.57
CA HIS A 118 -0.13 -24.55 -10.52
C HIS A 118 -0.96 -25.10 -11.69
N PRO A 119 -0.43 -25.12 -12.93
CA PRO A 119 -1.14 -25.67 -14.08
C PRO A 119 -1.38 -27.19 -13.94
N GLU A 120 -0.47 -27.92 -13.28
CA GLU A 120 -0.55 -29.38 -13.11
C GLU A 120 -1.66 -29.89 -12.18
N ARG A 121 -2.32 -29.03 -11.41
CA ARG A 121 -3.32 -29.46 -10.40
C ARG A 121 -4.75 -29.63 -10.96
N PHE A 122 -4.96 -29.31 -12.23
CA PHE A 122 -6.29 -29.24 -12.85
C PHE A 122 -6.53 -30.27 -13.97
N ASP A 123 -5.57 -31.17 -14.23
CA ASP A 123 -5.70 -32.29 -15.18
C ASP A 123 -6.10 -33.62 -14.48
N SER A 124 -6.84 -33.58 -13.36
CA SER A 124 -7.24 -34.77 -12.57
C SER A 124 -8.73 -34.82 -12.31
#